data_AF-A0A945MAY6-F1
#
_entry.id   AF-A0A945MAY6-F1
#
_cell.length_a   1.000
_cell.length_b   1.000
_cell.length_c   1.000
_cell.angle_alpha   90.00
_cell.angle_beta   90.00
_cell.angle_gamma   90.00
#
_symmetry.space_group_name_H-M   'P 1'
#
loop_
_entity.id
_entity.type
_entity.pdbx_description
1 polymer ?
#
loop_
_entity_poly.entity_id
_entity_poly.type
_entity_poly.pdbx_seq_one_letter_code
_entity_poly.pdbx_strand_id
1 'polypeptide(L)'
;MTNCPFSFFLHIPKTAGTTWRSIIDLQLGAENIITYYNQNNSSLLDNLWAMVTSKPNILGLIGHYNFGVHNNLNRDPLPSKLYKYYTFLRNPLDLTISAYYERLKRYPNEFKKNNGTTMTILEHIECHTHFYDNIQTRMIAGTPGSNQINQHEFNLAKKNINNNFGFVGISEKFDESILLLSKILKWRPCRYGALNRNLEPKVIDQITKNHIKKITFYDNQLYNFASDRLEELIENQTEIFNIALYELKKLTIDSNQETKILTAPSSAKRQIERYLDTIF
;
A
#
# COMPACT_ATOMS: atom_id res chain seq x y z
N MET A 1 -20.53 -19.86 5.21
CA MET A 1 -20.02 -18.75 4.38
C MET A 1 -19.61 -17.63 5.32
N THR A 2 -18.30 -17.41 5.49
CA THR A 2 -17.80 -16.35 6.37
C THR A 2 -18.14 -15.00 5.77
N ASN A 3 -18.86 -14.19 6.54
CA ASN A 3 -19.40 -12.86 6.23
C ASN A 3 -18.31 -11.77 6.03
N CYS A 4 -17.18 -12.09 5.40
CA CYS A 4 -16.08 -11.14 5.21
C CYS A 4 -16.31 -10.34 3.91
N PRO A 5 -16.28 -9.00 3.96
CA PRO A 5 -16.42 -8.18 2.77
C PRO A 5 -15.24 -8.43 1.80
N PHE A 6 -15.52 -8.37 0.50
CA PHE A 6 -14.51 -8.40 -0.56
C PHE A 6 -13.46 -7.31 -0.32
N SER A 7 -12.19 -7.69 -0.30
CA SER A 7 -11.11 -6.77 0.04
C SER A 7 -10.40 -6.24 -1.19
N PHE A 8 -10.35 -4.91 -1.32
CA PHE A 8 -9.58 -4.20 -2.34
C PHE A 8 -8.26 -3.72 -1.74
N PHE A 9 -7.19 -4.44 -2.02
CA PHE A 9 -5.84 -4.05 -1.63
C PHE A 9 -5.22 -3.17 -2.73
N LEU A 10 -5.50 -1.86 -2.66
CA LEU A 10 -4.95 -0.89 -3.59
C LEU A 10 -3.46 -0.74 -3.28
N HIS A 11 -2.60 -1.31 -4.13
CA HIS A 11 -1.16 -1.25 -3.95
C HIS A 11 -0.60 -0.07 -4.74
N ILE A 12 -0.19 0.98 -4.04
CA ILE A 12 0.55 2.10 -4.63
C ILE A 12 2.00 1.68 -4.86
N PRO A 13 2.58 1.85 -6.06
CA PRO A 13 3.96 1.46 -6.30
C PRO A 13 4.94 2.03 -5.26
N LYS A 14 5.87 1.18 -4.82
CA LYS A 14 6.97 1.53 -3.89
C LYS A 14 6.55 1.84 -2.44
N THR A 15 5.37 1.39 -2.01
CA THR A 15 4.88 1.46 -0.60
C THR A 15 4.95 0.11 0.12
N ALA A 16 6.10 -0.58 0.04
CA ALA A 16 6.34 -1.90 0.65
C ALA A 16 5.43 -3.06 0.17
N GLY A 17 4.75 -2.92 -0.97
CA GLY A 17 3.71 -3.88 -1.33
C GLY A 17 4.17 -5.27 -1.78
N THR A 18 5.46 -5.55 -1.97
CA THR A 18 5.95 -6.93 -2.14
C THR A 18 5.78 -7.72 -0.85
N THR A 19 6.27 -7.21 0.29
CA THR A 19 6.07 -7.82 1.60
C THR A 19 4.58 -7.92 1.93
N TRP A 20 3.83 -6.85 1.69
CA TRP A 20 2.38 -6.84 1.95
C TRP A 20 1.62 -7.87 1.11
N ARG A 21 1.96 -8.01 -0.18
CA ARG A 21 1.40 -9.06 -1.05
C ARG A 21 1.66 -10.45 -0.48
N SER A 22 2.89 -10.74 -0.06
CA SER A 22 3.23 -12.04 0.54
C SER A 22 2.44 -12.31 1.82
N ILE A 23 2.20 -11.29 2.65
CA ILE A 23 1.33 -11.42 3.83
C ILE A 23 -0.11 -11.73 3.41
N ILE A 24 -0.66 -11.01 2.43
CA ILE A 24 -2.04 -11.23 1.95
C ILE A 24 -2.21 -12.64 1.39
N ASP A 25 -1.30 -13.10 0.54
CA ASP A 25 -1.32 -14.46 -0.01
C ASP A 25 -1.28 -15.52 1.07
N LEU A 26 -0.48 -15.29 2.10
CA LEU A 26 -0.36 -16.20 3.24
C LEU A 26 -1.63 -16.24 4.09
N GLN A 27 -2.31 -15.10 4.28
CA GLN A 27 -3.49 -15.00 5.15
C GLN A 27 -4.78 -15.46 4.45
N LEU A 28 -4.91 -15.17 3.16
CA LEU A 28 -6.15 -15.40 2.40
C LEU A 28 -6.05 -16.57 1.41
N GLY A 29 -4.85 -17.06 1.11
CA GLY A 29 -4.59 -18.01 0.03
C GLY A 29 -4.43 -17.28 -1.30
N ALA A 30 -3.31 -17.51 -2.00
CA ALA A 30 -2.99 -16.83 -3.25
C ALA A 30 -4.04 -17.11 -4.35
N GLU A 31 -4.64 -18.29 -4.33
CA GLU A 31 -5.71 -18.73 -5.23
C GLU A 31 -7.04 -17.99 -5.01
N ASN A 32 -7.23 -17.40 -3.82
CA ASN A 32 -8.43 -16.66 -3.45
C ASN A 32 -8.31 -15.15 -3.74
N ILE A 33 -7.21 -14.71 -4.35
CA ILE A 33 -6.93 -13.30 -4.61
C ILE A 33 -6.69 -13.04 -6.10
N ILE A 34 -7.48 -12.14 -6.68
CA ILE A 34 -7.23 -11.65 -8.04
C ILE A 34 -6.02 -10.71 -8.01
N THR A 35 -5.15 -10.86 -9.00
CA THR A 35 -3.90 -10.10 -9.10
C THR A 35 -3.91 -9.18 -10.31
N TYR A 36 -3.71 -7.88 -10.09
CA TYR A 36 -3.69 -6.86 -11.14
C TYR A 36 -2.36 -6.09 -11.14
N TYR A 37 -1.30 -6.76 -11.58
CA TYR A 37 0.03 -6.16 -11.76
C TYR A 37 0.44 -6.20 -13.24
N ASN A 38 1.15 -5.15 -13.70
CA ASN A 38 1.69 -5.03 -15.07
C ASN A 38 0.65 -5.30 -16.18
N GLN A 39 -0.61 -4.90 -15.98
CA GLN A 39 -1.66 -5.09 -16.98
C GLN A 39 -1.63 -3.98 -18.02
N ASN A 40 -1.68 -4.37 -19.30
CA ASN A 40 -1.64 -3.44 -20.43
C ASN A 40 -3.04 -2.94 -20.85
N ASN A 41 -4.10 -3.47 -20.23
CA ASN A 41 -5.48 -3.08 -20.48
C ASN A 41 -6.34 -3.27 -19.22
N SER A 42 -7.56 -2.72 -19.26
CA SER A 42 -8.55 -2.80 -18.18
C SER A 42 -9.40 -4.06 -18.20
N SER A 43 -9.22 -4.99 -19.16
CA SER A 43 -10.17 -6.08 -19.41
C SER A 43 -10.41 -6.97 -18.18
N LEU A 44 -9.40 -7.18 -17.34
CA LEU A 44 -9.57 -7.90 -16.08
C LEU A 44 -10.50 -7.14 -15.10
N LEU A 45 -10.31 -5.83 -14.96
CA LEU A 45 -11.15 -5.00 -14.10
C LEU A 45 -12.55 -4.86 -14.67
N ASP A 46 -12.70 -4.73 -15.98
CA ASP A 46 -13.99 -4.59 -16.65
C ASP A 46 -14.86 -5.85 -16.50
N ASN A 47 -14.21 -7.02 -16.38
CA ASN A 47 -14.85 -8.32 -16.18
C ASN A 47 -14.84 -8.79 -14.71
N LEU A 48 -14.50 -7.92 -13.76
CA LEU A 48 -14.34 -8.29 -12.35
C LEU A 48 -15.59 -8.99 -11.78
N TRP A 49 -16.78 -8.51 -12.13
CA TRP A 49 -18.06 -9.16 -11.77
C TRP A 49 -18.11 -10.64 -12.14
N ALA A 50 -17.82 -10.96 -13.40
CA ALA A 50 -17.86 -12.33 -13.91
C ALA A 50 -16.82 -13.22 -13.22
N MET A 51 -15.65 -12.67 -12.90
CA MET A 51 -14.59 -13.40 -12.19
C MET A 51 -15.00 -13.75 -10.76
N VAL A 52 -15.58 -12.80 -10.03
CA VAL A 52 -15.98 -13.01 -8.64
C VAL A 52 -17.19 -13.93 -8.54
N THR A 53 -18.15 -13.82 -9.46
CA THR A 53 -19.34 -14.69 -9.47
C THR A 53 -19.07 -16.11 -9.93
N SER A 54 -18.13 -16.32 -10.86
CA SER A 54 -17.73 -17.67 -11.31
C SER A 54 -16.82 -18.41 -10.31
N LYS A 55 -16.20 -17.69 -9.37
CA LYS A 55 -15.30 -18.25 -8.36
C LYS A 55 -15.70 -17.76 -6.97
N PRO A 56 -16.63 -18.45 -6.29
CA PRO A 56 -17.20 -17.98 -5.02
C PRO A 56 -16.19 -17.91 -3.86
N ASN A 57 -15.01 -18.52 -4.01
CA ASN A 57 -13.93 -18.47 -3.02
C ASN A 57 -13.02 -17.25 -3.16
N ILE A 58 -13.20 -16.39 -4.18
CA ILE A 58 -12.39 -15.17 -4.30
C ILE A 58 -12.76 -14.19 -3.19
N LEU A 59 -11.76 -13.78 -2.42
CA LEU A 59 -11.90 -12.91 -1.25
C LEU A 59 -11.44 -11.47 -1.51
N GLY A 60 -10.70 -11.22 -2.60
CA GLY A 60 -10.20 -9.88 -2.87
C GLY A 60 -9.45 -9.70 -4.18
N LEU A 61 -9.03 -8.45 -4.39
CA LEU A 61 -8.21 -7.98 -5.51
C LEU A 61 -7.02 -7.21 -4.93
N ILE A 62 -5.82 -7.45 -5.44
CA ILE A 62 -4.63 -6.64 -5.14
C ILE A 62 -3.89 -6.26 -6.43
N GLY A 63 -3.41 -5.03 -6.50
CA GLY A 63 -2.72 -4.56 -7.69
C GLY A 63 -2.50 -3.06 -7.76
N HIS A 64 -1.91 -2.63 -8.87
CA HIS A 64 -1.75 -1.22 -9.21
C HIS A 64 -2.97 -0.74 -9.99
N TYR A 65 -3.96 -0.21 -9.28
CA TYR A 65 -5.17 0.37 -9.85
C TYR A 65 -5.59 1.60 -9.05
N ASN A 66 -6.40 2.46 -9.66
CA ASN A 66 -6.97 3.62 -8.96
C ASN A 66 -8.24 3.22 -8.22
N PHE A 67 -8.59 3.96 -7.17
CA PHE A 67 -9.87 3.82 -6.49
C PHE A 67 -11.04 3.92 -7.50
N GLY A 68 -12.09 3.14 -7.26
CA GLY A 68 -13.28 3.12 -8.13
C GLY A 68 -13.52 1.81 -8.86
N VAL A 69 -12.56 0.87 -8.85
CA VAL A 69 -12.73 -0.45 -9.50
C VAL A 69 -13.89 -1.28 -8.94
N HIS A 70 -14.36 -0.96 -7.74
CA HIS A 70 -15.56 -1.56 -7.14
C HIS A 70 -16.83 -1.25 -7.95
N ASN A 71 -16.84 -0.20 -8.77
CA ASN A 71 -17.97 0.07 -9.67
C ASN A 71 -18.21 -1.05 -10.67
N ASN A 72 -17.17 -1.83 -10.99
CA ASN A 72 -17.27 -3.01 -11.84
C ASN A 72 -17.84 -4.24 -11.11
N LEU A 73 -18.08 -4.16 -9.81
CA LEU A 73 -18.81 -5.15 -9.01
C LEU A 73 -20.30 -4.79 -8.81
N ASN A 74 -20.71 -3.56 -9.09
CA ASN A 74 -22.08 -3.10 -8.86
C ASN A 74 -23.03 -3.61 -9.96
N ARG A 75 -23.21 -4.93 -10.01
CA ARG A 75 -24.28 -5.59 -10.75
C ARG A 75 -25.11 -6.40 -9.76
N ASP A 76 -26.43 -6.29 -9.88
CA ASP A 76 -27.37 -7.12 -9.11
C ASP A 76 -27.00 -8.60 -9.35
N PRO A 77 -26.81 -9.44 -8.32
CA PRO A 77 -27.16 -9.25 -6.91
C PRO A 77 -26.00 -9.10 -5.91
N LEU A 78 -24.87 -8.44 -6.23
CA LEU A 78 -24.00 -7.97 -5.14
C LEU A 78 -24.45 -6.58 -4.68
N PRO A 79 -24.87 -6.44 -3.41
CA PRO A 79 -25.01 -5.13 -2.81
C PRO A 79 -23.65 -4.42 -2.79
N SER A 80 -23.68 -3.14 -3.14
CA SER A 80 -22.58 -2.16 -3.03
C SER A 80 -22.06 -1.92 -1.58
N LYS A 81 -22.34 -2.84 -0.64
CA LYS A 81 -22.03 -2.74 0.80
C LYS A 81 -21.12 -3.84 1.35
N LEU A 82 -20.60 -4.74 0.50
CA LEU A 82 -19.74 -5.84 0.94
C LEU A 82 -18.28 -5.68 0.53
N TYR A 83 -17.73 -4.46 0.45
CA TYR A 83 -16.30 -4.29 0.19
C TYR A 83 -15.65 -3.21 1.04
N LYS A 84 -14.34 -3.34 1.24
CA LYS A 84 -13.48 -2.32 1.85
C LYS A 84 -12.15 -2.22 1.11
N TYR A 85 -11.63 -0.99 1.05
CA TYR A 85 -10.30 -0.72 0.51
C TYR A 85 -9.26 -0.73 1.63
N TYR A 86 -8.05 -1.16 1.28
CA TYR A 86 -6.89 -1.15 2.14
C TYR A 86 -5.71 -0.66 1.29
N THR A 87 -4.81 0.13 1.87
CA THR A 87 -3.62 0.63 1.18
C THR A 87 -2.52 0.98 2.17
N PHE A 88 -1.32 1.23 1.66
CA PHE A 88 -0.20 1.81 2.37
C PHE A 88 0.26 3.07 1.65
N LEU A 89 0.45 4.14 2.41
CA LEU A 89 1.15 5.34 1.97
C LEU A 89 2.63 5.27 2.36
N ARG A 90 3.42 6.16 1.77
CA ARG A 90 4.83 6.37 2.09
C ARG A 90 5.13 7.86 2.04
N ASN A 91 6.16 8.29 2.76
CA ASN A 91 6.69 9.64 2.66
C ASN A 91 6.90 10.00 1.16
N PRO A 92 6.29 11.09 0.67
CA PRO A 92 6.31 11.39 -0.76
C PRO A 92 7.72 11.61 -1.32
N LEU A 93 8.64 12.18 -0.53
CA LEU A 93 10.03 12.35 -0.95
C LEU A 93 10.69 10.98 -1.17
N ASP A 94 10.62 10.09 -0.19
CA ASP A 94 11.22 8.76 -0.29
C ASP A 94 10.57 7.90 -1.37
N LEU A 95 9.27 8.05 -1.58
CA LEU A 95 8.54 7.41 -2.68
C LEU A 95 9.05 7.90 -4.04
N THR A 96 9.16 9.22 -4.25
CA THR A 96 9.67 9.80 -5.50
C THR A 96 11.09 9.33 -5.81
N ILE A 97 11.97 9.32 -4.80
CA ILE A 97 13.34 8.83 -4.94
C ILE A 97 13.33 7.35 -5.32
N SER A 98 12.56 6.53 -4.61
CA SER A 98 12.45 5.09 -4.89
C SER A 98 11.90 4.82 -6.28
N ALA A 99 10.91 5.59 -6.73
CA ALA A 99 10.32 5.50 -8.06
C ALA A 99 11.33 5.86 -9.16
N TYR A 100 12.09 6.95 -8.99
CA TYR A 100 13.13 7.36 -9.95
C TYR A 100 14.15 6.23 -10.17
N TYR A 101 14.70 5.66 -9.10
CA TYR A 101 15.72 4.61 -9.24
C TYR A 101 15.17 3.28 -9.76
N GLU A 102 13.92 2.94 -9.43
CA GLU A 102 13.25 1.79 -10.02
C GLU A 102 13.09 1.95 -11.53
N ARG A 103 12.65 3.13 -11.97
CA ARG A 103 12.48 3.43 -13.39
C ARG A 103 13.82 3.45 -14.12
N LEU A 104 14.85 4.07 -13.54
CA LEU A 104 16.20 4.06 -14.09
C LEU A 104 16.73 2.63 -14.28
N LYS A 105 16.47 1.74 -13.31
CA LYS A 105 16.84 0.33 -13.41
C LYS A 105 16.07 -0.39 -14.52
N ARG A 106 14.77 -0.15 -14.64
CA ARG A 106 13.89 -0.87 -15.57
C ARG A 106 13.98 -0.36 -17.00
N TYR A 107 14.22 0.94 -17.18
CA TYR A 107 14.21 1.64 -18.47
C TYR A 107 15.44 2.54 -18.65
N PRO A 108 16.68 2.02 -18.52
CA PRO A 108 17.89 2.85 -18.45
C PRO A 108 18.10 3.73 -19.69
N ASN A 109 17.57 3.33 -20.85
CA ASN A 109 17.68 4.10 -22.09
C ASN A 109 16.83 5.37 -22.09
N GLU A 110 15.69 5.41 -21.38
CA GLU A 110 14.84 6.60 -21.24
C GLU A 110 15.51 7.72 -20.43
N PHE A 111 16.60 7.39 -19.72
CA PHE A 111 17.33 8.31 -18.86
C PHE A 111 18.64 8.80 -19.51
N LYS A 112 18.94 8.42 -20.75
CA LYS A 112 20.18 8.85 -21.43
C LYS A 112 20.01 10.23 -22.05
N LYS A 113 20.97 11.11 -21.77
CA LYS A 113 21.13 12.40 -22.45
C LYS A 113 21.87 12.24 -23.77
N ASN A 114 21.78 13.23 -24.65
CA ASN A 114 22.47 13.24 -25.95
C ASN A 114 24.00 13.11 -25.84
N ASN A 115 24.58 13.57 -24.72
CA ASN A 115 26.01 13.46 -24.44
C ASN A 115 26.43 12.12 -23.80
N GLY A 116 25.52 11.13 -23.73
CA GLY A 116 25.78 9.80 -23.18
C GLY A 116 25.67 9.69 -21.65
N THR A 117 25.49 10.80 -20.93
CA THR A 117 25.32 10.79 -19.47
C THR A 117 23.89 10.46 -19.05
N THR A 118 23.69 9.97 -17.83
CA THR A 118 22.37 9.69 -17.26
C THR A 118 21.74 10.97 -16.68
N MET A 119 20.44 11.18 -16.92
CA MET A 119 19.64 12.22 -16.28
C MET A 119 19.67 12.05 -14.77
N THR A 120 20.00 13.11 -14.07
CA THR A 120 19.79 13.25 -12.64
C THR A 120 18.30 13.13 -12.31
N ILE A 121 17.99 12.92 -11.03
CA ILE A 121 16.60 12.88 -10.56
C ILE A 121 15.85 14.19 -10.88
N LEU A 122 16.48 15.34 -10.68
CA LEU A 122 15.87 16.63 -10.96
C LEU A 122 15.53 16.79 -12.44
N GLU A 123 16.51 16.56 -13.33
CA GLU A 123 16.30 16.63 -14.79
C GLU A 123 15.18 15.69 -15.24
N HIS A 124 15.17 14.45 -14.75
CA HIS A 124 14.13 13.50 -15.16
C HIS A 124 12.75 13.89 -14.64
N ILE A 125 12.65 14.40 -13.40
CA ILE A 125 11.40 14.87 -12.84
C ILE A 125 10.86 16.04 -13.67
N GLU A 126 11.71 17.01 -14.03
CA GLU A 126 11.31 18.18 -14.82
C GLU A 126 10.81 17.80 -16.22
N CYS A 127 11.44 16.82 -16.87
CA CYS A 127 10.99 16.33 -18.17
C CYS A 127 9.74 15.44 -18.09
N HIS A 128 9.53 14.74 -16.98
CA HIS A 128 8.49 13.70 -16.85
C HIS A 128 7.67 13.82 -15.57
N THR A 129 7.25 15.03 -15.22
CA THR A 129 6.56 15.35 -13.96
C THR A 129 5.35 14.47 -13.68
N HIS A 130 4.60 14.08 -14.72
CA HIS A 130 3.39 13.26 -14.61
C HIS A 130 3.63 11.87 -13.99
N PHE A 131 4.87 11.35 -13.99
CA PHE A 131 5.20 10.09 -13.30
C PHE A 131 5.36 10.24 -11.78
N TYR A 132 5.45 11.47 -11.28
CA TYR A 132 5.78 11.78 -9.89
C TYR A 132 4.75 12.71 -9.22
N ASP A 133 3.98 13.45 -10.01
CA ASP A 133 2.96 14.39 -9.54
C ASP A 133 1.84 13.69 -8.76
N ASN A 134 1.89 13.86 -7.44
CA ASN A 134 0.86 13.48 -6.47
C ASN A 134 0.26 12.08 -6.72
N ILE A 135 1.13 11.10 -6.96
CA ILE A 135 0.73 9.74 -7.37
C ILE A 135 -0.16 9.08 -6.32
N GLN A 136 0.11 9.27 -5.03
CA GLN A 136 -0.68 8.65 -3.96
C GLN A 136 -2.10 9.22 -3.92
N THR A 137 -2.20 10.55 -3.99
CA THR A 137 -3.46 11.29 -4.05
C THR A 137 -4.26 10.90 -5.28
N ARG A 138 -3.60 10.84 -6.45
CA ARG A 138 -4.20 10.44 -7.72
C ARG A 138 -4.85 9.06 -7.65
N MET A 139 -4.11 8.08 -7.12
CA MET A 139 -4.59 6.70 -7.02
C MET A 139 -5.77 6.59 -6.05
N ILE A 140 -5.74 7.30 -4.92
CA ILE A 140 -6.81 7.24 -3.92
C ILE A 140 -8.03 8.07 -4.33
N ALA A 141 -7.85 9.17 -5.04
CA ALA A 141 -8.94 9.98 -5.60
C ALA A 141 -9.71 9.21 -6.68
N GLY A 142 -9.06 8.29 -7.38
CA GLY A 142 -9.67 7.57 -8.50
C GLY A 142 -9.60 8.34 -9.81
N THR A 143 -8.65 9.26 -9.96
CA THR A 143 -8.54 10.19 -11.10
C THR A 143 -7.34 9.84 -12.00
N PRO A 144 -7.44 8.83 -12.88
CA PRO A 144 -6.35 8.47 -13.79
C PRO A 144 -5.99 9.62 -14.74
N GLY A 145 -4.79 9.53 -15.33
CA GLY A 145 -4.33 10.45 -16.37
C GLY A 145 -3.17 11.34 -15.93
N SER A 146 -2.79 12.27 -16.82
CA SER A 146 -1.64 13.16 -16.67
C SER A 146 -1.98 14.56 -16.19
N ASN A 147 -3.26 14.85 -15.93
CA ASN A 147 -3.69 16.16 -15.44
C ASN A 147 -3.13 16.40 -14.03
N GLN A 148 -2.70 17.63 -13.77
CA GLN A 148 -2.17 18.01 -12.47
C GLN A 148 -3.24 17.83 -11.37
N ILE A 149 -2.85 17.23 -10.25
CA ILE A 149 -3.74 17.11 -9.07
C ILE A 149 -3.95 18.49 -8.46
N ASN A 150 -5.21 18.83 -8.16
CA ASN A 150 -5.56 20.05 -7.47
C ASN A 150 -6.35 19.76 -6.17
N GLN A 151 -6.82 20.82 -5.51
CA GLN A 151 -7.53 20.74 -4.23
C GLN A 151 -8.78 19.84 -4.31
N HIS A 152 -9.45 19.80 -5.45
CA HIS A 152 -10.63 18.95 -5.66
C HIS A 152 -10.28 17.46 -5.56
N GLU A 153 -9.26 16.99 -6.28
CA GLU A 153 -8.83 15.57 -6.22
C GLU A 153 -8.28 15.22 -4.84
N PHE A 154 -7.56 16.14 -4.19
CA PHE A 154 -7.13 15.95 -2.81
C PHE A 154 -8.30 15.76 -1.83
N ASN A 155 -9.33 16.62 -1.93
CA ASN A 155 -10.54 16.48 -1.11
C ASN A 155 -11.27 15.16 -1.41
N LEU A 156 -11.31 14.74 -2.67
CA LEU A 156 -11.87 13.45 -3.08
C LEU A 156 -11.08 12.29 -2.47
N ALA A 157 -9.75 12.33 -2.49
CA ALA A 157 -8.91 11.31 -1.86
C ALA A 157 -9.19 11.18 -0.36
N LYS A 158 -9.27 12.29 0.38
CA LYS A 158 -9.64 12.28 1.81
C LYS A 158 -11.04 11.70 2.04
N LYS A 159 -12.02 12.08 1.21
CA LYS A 159 -13.38 11.56 1.26
C LYS A 159 -13.41 10.05 1.04
N ASN A 160 -12.67 9.55 0.05
CA ASN A 160 -12.59 8.13 -0.26
C ASN A 160 -11.95 7.36 0.91
N ILE A 161 -10.85 7.87 1.50
CA ILE A 161 -10.25 7.28 2.71
C ILE A 161 -11.28 7.14 3.83
N ASN A 162 -11.98 8.23 4.15
CA ASN A 162 -12.94 8.24 5.26
C ASN A 162 -14.12 7.27 5.05
N ASN A 163 -14.60 7.13 3.82
CA ASN A 163 -15.85 6.43 3.55
C ASN A 163 -15.64 4.95 3.16
N ASN A 164 -14.54 4.66 2.46
CA ASN A 164 -14.39 3.39 1.74
C ASN A 164 -13.17 2.57 2.20
N PHE A 165 -12.16 3.20 2.80
CA PHE A 165 -10.98 2.48 3.28
C PHE A 165 -11.23 1.95 4.70
N GLY A 166 -11.00 0.65 4.89
CA GLY A 166 -11.02 0.02 6.21
C GLY A 166 -9.72 0.30 6.99
N PHE A 167 -8.62 0.54 6.28
CA PHE A 167 -7.33 0.90 6.86
C PHE A 167 -6.41 1.55 5.84
N VAL A 168 -5.59 2.50 6.30
CA VAL A 168 -4.50 3.12 5.54
C VAL A 168 -3.23 3.05 6.39
N GLY A 169 -2.29 2.19 6.00
CA GLY A 169 -1.01 2.03 6.68
C GLY A 169 0.04 3.04 6.23
N ILE A 170 1.12 3.16 7.01
CA ILE A 170 2.29 3.98 6.69
C ILE A 170 3.51 3.07 6.55
N SER A 171 4.21 3.18 5.43
CA SER A 171 5.36 2.31 5.09
C SER A 171 6.50 2.43 6.10
N GLU A 172 6.70 3.63 6.66
CA GLU A 172 7.70 3.94 7.69
C GLU A 172 7.35 3.30 9.05
N LYS A 173 6.07 3.02 9.29
CA LYS A 173 5.52 2.34 10.48
C LYS A 173 4.87 1.01 10.08
N PHE A 174 5.57 0.24 9.23
CA PHE A 174 5.00 -0.96 8.60
C PHE A 174 4.62 -2.03 9.62
N ASP A 175 5.43 -2.26 10.64
CA ASP A 175 5.17 -3.29 11.65
C ASP A 175 3.96 -2.93 12.52
N GLU A 176 3.88 -1.67 12.94
CA GLU A 176 2.73 -1.11 13.64
C GLU A 176 1.47 -1.23 12.78
N SER A 177 1.59 -0.87 11.50
CA SER A 177 0.49 -0.90 10.53
C SER A 177 -0.02 -2.32 10.29
N ILE A 178 0.87 -3.30 10.12
CA ILE A 178 0.50 -4.71 9.93
C ILE A 178 -0.13 -5.28 11.19
N LEU A 179 0.37 -4.94 12.37
CA LEU A 179 -0.20 -5.41 13.63
C LEU A 179 -1.64 -4.90 13.83
N LEU A 180 -1.87 -3.60 13.58
CA LEU A 180 -3.22 -3.00 13.61
C LEU A 180 -4.13 -3.59 12.53
N LEU A 181 -3.65 -3.69 11.28
CA LEU A 181 -4.41 -4.28 10.19
C LEU A 181 -4.78 -5.74 10.47
N SER A 182 -3.88 -6.50 11.09
CA SER A 182 -4.12 -7.90 11.45
C SER A 182 -5.24 -8.02 12.47
N LYS A 183 -5.36 -7.08 13.41
CA LYS A 183 -6.48 -7.02 14.35
C LYS A 183 -7.80 -6.72 13.61
N ILE A 184 -7.79 -5.76 12.68
CA ILE A 184 -8.98 -5.39 11.86
C ILE A 184 -9.47 -6.56 11.01
N LEU A 185 -8.55 -7.25 10.34
CA LEU A 185 -8.85 -8.34 9.41
C LEU A 185 -8.87 -9.73 10.06
N LYS A 186 -8.64 -9.82 11.37
CA LYS A 186 -8.52 -11.07 12.13
C LYS A 186 -7.50 -12.04 11.52
N TRP A 187 -6.39 -11.49 11.03
CA TRP A 187 -5.29 -12.26 10.47
C TRP A 187 -4.49 -12.96 11.57
N ARG A 188 -3.92 -14.11 11.22
CA ARG A 188 -3.08 -14.87 12.15
C ARG A 188 -1.71 -14.20 12.29
N PRO A 189 -1.04 -14.31 13.44
CA PRO A 189 0.34 -13.88 13.57
C PRO A 189 1.24 -14.51 12.50
N CYS A 190 1.99 -13.68 11.80
CA CYS A 190 2.97 -14.12 10.82
C CYS A 190 4.26 -13.32 10.98
N ARG A 191 5.39 -13.95 10.63
CA ARG A 191 6.66 -13.26 10.43
C ARG A 191 6.84 -12.97 8.95
N TYR A 192 7.49 -11.86 8.62
CA TYR A 192 7.71 -11.46 7.24
C TYR A 192 9.05 -10.74 7.11
N GLY A 193 9.71 -10.96 5.98
CA GLY A 193 10.96 -10.26 5.65
C GLY A 193 10.67 -8.87 5.10
N ALA A 194 11.55 -7.91 5.41
CA ALA A 194 11.57 -6.60 4.78
C ALA A 194 12.16 -6.71 3.36
N LEU A 195 11.42 -7.36 2.46
CA LEU A 195 11.75 -7.53 1.04
C LEU A 195 11.84 -6.13 0.41
N ASN A 196 13.06 -5.62 0.21
CA ASN A 196 13.41 -4.29 -0.34
C ASN A 196 13.48 -3.11 0.65
N ARG A 197 13.97 -3.32 1.88
CA ARG A 197 14.44 -2.18 2.70
C ARG A 197 15.72 -1.61 2.04
N ASN A 198 15.60 -0.51 1.31
CA ASN A 198 16.77 0.28 0.90
C ASN A 198 17.37 0.88 2.18
N LEU A 199 18.44 0.27 2.68
CA LEU A 199 19.06 0.65 3.94
C LEU A 199 19.92 1.92 3.83
N GLU A 200 20.39 2.24 2.63
CA GLU A 200 21.23 3.42 2.40
C GLU A 200 20.38 4.62 1.97
N PRO A 201 20.30 5.68 2.81
CA PRO A 201 19.64 6.92 2.43
C PRO A 201 20.38 7.55 1.26
N LYS A 202 19.67 7.76 0.15
CA LYS A 202 20.27 8.40 -1.02
C LYS A 202 20.37 9.89 -0.76
N VAL A 203 21.61 10.39 -0.75
CA VAL A 203 21.88 11.81 -0.55
C VAL A 203 21.41 12.58 -1.77
N ILE A 204 20.49 13.52 -1.55
CA ILE A 204 19.94 14.40 -2.57
C ILE A 204 20.07 15.83 -2.08
N ASP A 205 20.43 16.74 -2.98
CA ASP A 205 20.60 18.15 -2.70
C ASP A 205 19.27 18.85 -2.37
N GLN A 206 19.36 20.04 -1.75
CA GLN A 206 18.19 20.76 -1.27
C GLN A 206 17.31 21.29 -2.41
N ILE A 207 17.87 21.60 -3.58
CA ILE A 207 17.12 22.10 -4.74
C ILE A 207 16.18 21.00 -5.23
N THR A 208 16.71 19.79 -5.42
CA THR A 208 15.93 18.61 -5.80
C THR A 208 14.85 18.28 -4.76
N LYS A 209 15.18 18.29 -3.46
CA LYS A 209 14.19 18.08 -2.39
C LYS A 209 13.04 19.08 -2.45
N ASN A 210 13.36 20.36 -2.64
CA ASN A 210 12.36 21.42 -2.75
C ASN A 210 11.48 21.23 -4.01
N HIS A 211 12.06 20.81 -5.13
CA HIS A 211 11.30 20.52 -6.35
C HIS A 211 10.34 19.35 -6.14
N ILE A 212 10.81 18.24 -5.56
CA ILE A 212 9.98 17.07 -5.22
C ILE A 212 8.82 17.49 -4.31
N LYS A 213 9.09 18.27 -3.26
CA LYS A 213 8.05 18.76 -2.33
C LYS A 213 6.97 19.58 -3.04
N LYS A 214 7.33 20.38 -4.05
CA LYS A 214 6.36 21.16 -4.84
C LYS A 214 5.46 20.26 -5.67
N ILE A 215 6.02 19.30 -6.40
CA ILE A 215 5.23 18.41 -7.28
C ILE A 215 4.44 17.35 -6.49
N THR A 216 4.83 17.08 -5.24
CA THR A 216 4.13 16.14 -4.34
C THR A 216 3.34 16.86 -3.25
N PHE A 217 2.94 18.11 -3.48
CA PHE A 217 2.31 18.96 -2.46
C PHE A 217 1.08 18.33 -1.79
N TYR A 218 0.16 17.74 -2.56
CA TYR A 218 -1.03 17.08 -2.02
C TYR A 218 -0.74 15.70 -1.45
N ASP A 219 0.24 14.97 -2.00
CA ASP A 219 0.72 13.73 -1.40
C ASP A 219 1.29 13.96 0.00
N ASN A 220 2.00 15.08 0.23
CA ASN A 220 2.49 15.43 1.58
C ASN A 220 1.33 15.67 2.54
N GLN A 221 0.30 16.39 2.12
CA GLN A 221 -0.87 16.62 2.96
C GLN A 221 -1.65 15.34 3.23
N LEU A 222 -1.81 14.47 2.23
CA LEU A 222 -2.52 13.20 2.36
C LEU A 222 -1.75 12.22 3.24
N TYR A 223 -0.42 12.17 3.09
CA TYR A 223 0.47 11.40 3.94
C TYR A 223 0.35 11.84 5.39
N ASN A 224 0.46 13.14 5.68
CA ASN A 224 0.32 13.66 7.05
C ASN A 224 -1.06 13.31 7.62
N PHE A 225 -2.14 13.55 6.86
CA PHE A 225 -3.49 13.19 7.28
C PHE A 225 -3.64 11.69 7.64
N ALA A 226 -3.03 10.78 6.88
CA ALA A 226 -3.06 9.36 7.20
C ALA A 226 -2.12 8.99 8.37
N SER A 227 -0.96 9.65 8.47
CA SER A 227 0.02 9.44 9.53
C SER A 227 -0.54 9.85 10.89
N ASP A 228 -1.17 11.02 10.98
CA ASP A 228 -1.79 11.53 12.22
C ASP A 228 -2.86 10.55 12.73
N ARG A 229 -3.67 10.01 11.82
CA ARG A 229 -4.69 8.99 12.16
C ARG A 229 -4.07 7.67 12.61
N LEU A 230 -2.97 7.24 11.99
CA LEU A 230 -2.27 6.05 12.42
C LEU A 230 -1.65 6.25 13.81
N GLU A 231 -1.11 7.44 14.08
CA GLU A 231 -0.57 7.82 15.38
C GLU A 231 -1.64 7.81 16.45
N GLU A 232 -2.79 8.41 16.20
CA GLU A 232 -3.94 8.34 17.11
C GLU A 232 -4.37 6.88 17.38
N LEU A 233 -4.38 6.02 16.36
CA LEU A 233 -4.67 4.60 16.55
C LEU A 233 -3.63 3.89 17.42
N ILE A 234 -2.35 4.23 17.28
CA ILE A 234 -1.25 3.67 18.07
C ILE A 234 -1.30 4.18 19.52
N GLU A 235 -1.52 5.48 19.73
CA GLU A 235 -1.60 6.10 21.06
C GLU A 235 -2.77 5.57 21.89
N ASN A 236 -3.87 5.21 21.23
CA ASN A 236 -5.03 4.58 21.87
C ASN A 236 -4.81 3.10 22.21
N GLN A 237 -3.65 2.50 21.88
CA GLN A 237 -3.37 1.12 22.24
C GLN A 237 -2.86 0.96 23.68
N THR A 238 -3.11 -0.21 24.26
CA THR A 238 -2.65 -0.58 25.61
C THR A 238 -1.22 -1.12 25.59
N GLU A 239 -0.62 -1.35 26.77
CA GLU A 239 0.69 -1.98 26.91
C GLU A 239 0.82 -3.32 26.16
N ILE A 240 -0.28 -4.07 26.02
CA ILE A 240 -0.34 -5.35 25.29
C ILE A 240 0.08 -5.16 23.83
N PHE A 241 -0.25 -4.03 23.20
CA PHE A 241 0.19 -3.71 21.85
C PHE A 241 1.71 -3.56 21.76
N ASN A 242 2.32 -2.84 22.71
CA ASN A 242 3.77 -2.63 22.71
C ASN A 242 4.53 -3.95 22.88
N ILE A 243 4.02 -4.85 23.72
CA ILE A 243 4.57 -6.21 23.88
C ILE A 243 4.45 -7.00 22.58
N ALA A 244 3.27 -7.01 21.95
CA ALA A 244 3.04 -7.70 20.68
C ALA A 244 3.91 -7.13 19.54
N LEU A 245 4.06 -5.81 19.47
CA LEU A 245 4.89 -5.13 18.49
C LEU A 245 6.38 -5.47 18.67
N TYR A 246 6.86 -5.51 19.91
CA TYR A 246 8.23 -5.91 20.22
C TYR A 246 8.52 -7.34 19.72
N GLU A 247 7.61 -8.29 20.02
CA GLU A 247 7.73 -9.67 19.58
C GLU A 247 7.65 -9.80 18.05
N LEU A 248 6.76 -9.03 17.40
CA LEU A 248 6.67 -9.00 15.94
C LEU A 248 7.97 -8.49 15.32
N LYS A 249 8.53 -7.39 15.81
CA LYS A 249 9.79 -6.81 15.31
C LYS A 249 10.96 -7.78 15.43
N LYS A 250 11.04 -8.53 16.54
CA LYS A 250 12.06 -9.57 16.71
C LYS A 250 11.95 -10.65 15.63
N LEU A 251 10.74 -11.09 15.33
CA LEU A 251 10.48 -12.10 14.31
C LEU A 251 10.79 -11.63 12.88
N THR A 252 10.63 -10.34 12.58
CA THR A 252 10.87 -9.78 11.25
C THR A 252 12.37 -9.53 10.98
N ILE A 253 13.12 -9.05 11.98
CA ILE A 253 14.58 -8.81 11.90
C ILE A 253 15.34 -10.09 11.55
N ASP A 254 14.95 -11.24 12.13
CA ASP A 254 15.62 -12.52 11.92
C ASP A 254 15.24 -13.18 10.57
N SER A 255 14.30 -12.61 9.81
CA SER A 255 13.71 -13.24 8.62
C SER A 255 14.25 -12.67 7.31
N ASN A 256 15.50 -12.98 6.98
CA ASN A 256 16.04 -12.68 5.64
C ASN A 256 15.49 -13.58 4.52
N GLN A 257 14.61 -14.55 4.83
CA GLN A 257 14.42 -15.69 3.93
C GLN A 257 13.00 -16.15 3.62
N GLU A 258 11.92 -15.77 4.31
CA GLU A 258 10.53 -16.05 3.84
C GLU A 258 9.44 -15.57 4.82
N THR A 259 8.28 -15.18 4.28
CA THR A 259 7.06 -14.86 5.05
C THR A 259 6.34 -16.15 5.44
N LYS A 260 5.99 -16.33 6.73
CA LYS A 260 5.40 -17.58 7.24
C LYS A 260 4.47 -17.37 8.45
N ILE A 261 3.35 -18.12 8.50
CA ILE A 261 2.45 -18.16 9.67
C ILE A 261 3.17 -18.81 10.84
N LEU A 262 2.98 -18.28 12.04
CA LEU A 262 3.47 -18.91 13.26
C LEU A 262 2.60 -20.13 13.60
N THR A 263 3.12 -21.34 13.42
CA THR A 263 2.35 -22.58 13.58
C THR A 263 2.40 -23.13 15.01
N ALA A 264 3.58 -23.22 15.62
CA ALA A 264 3.74 -23.68 17.00
C ALA A 264 3.54 -22.53 18.02
N PRO A 265 3.01 -22.80 19.23
CA PRO A 265 2.89 -21.79 20.29
C PRO A 265 4.29 -21.39 20.80
N SER A 266 4.83 -20.29 20.30
CA SER A 266 5.99 -19.61 20.88
C SER A 266 5.53 -18.52 21.86
N SER A 267 6.41 -18.09 22.77
CA SER A 267 6.14 -16.92 23.62
C SER A 267 5.73 -15.72 22.78
N ALA A 268 6.49 -15.44 21.71
CA ALA A 268 6.20 -14.39 20.75
C ALA A 268 4.80 -14.50 20.13
N LYS A 269 4.44 -15.69 19.61
CA LYS A 269 3.12 -15.95 19.01
C LYS A 269 2.00 -15.66 20.02
N ARG A 270 2.12 -16.16 21.25
CA ARG A 270 1.09 -15.98 22.29
C ARG A 270 0.87 -14.52 22.65
N GLN A 271 1.93 -13.71 22.72
CA GLN A 271 1.78 -12.27 23.01
C GLN A 271 1.09 -11.53 21.87
N ILE A 272 1.41 -11.87 20.62
CA ILE A 272 0.75 -11.29 19.44
C ILE A 272 -0.73 -11.71 19.42
N GLU A 273 -1.06 -12.98 19.63
CA GLU A 273 -2.46 -13.47 19.69
C GLU A 273 -3.24 -12.77 20.81
N ARG A 274 -2.64 -12.64 22.00
CA ARG A 274 -3.25 -11.93 23.12
C ARG A 274 -3.64 -10.49 22.75
N TYR A 275 -2.82 -9.79 21.96
CA TYR A 275 -3.19 -8.47 21.45
C TYR A 275 -4.34 -8.55 20.44
N LEU A 276 -4.26 -9.46 19.47
CA LEU A 276 -5.24 -9.59 18.39
C LEU A 276 -6.64 -9.97 18.90
N ASP A 277 -6.72 -10.65 20.05
CA ASP A 277 -7.97 -11.04 20.71
C ASP A 277 -8.60 -9.92 21.57
N THR A 278 -7.90 -8.79 21.79
CA THR A 278 -8.48 -7.66 22.52
C THR A 278 -9.62 -7.01 21.72
N ILE A 279 -10.64 -6.50 22.42
CA ILE A 279 -11.72 -5.74 21.78
C ILE A 279 -11.16 -4.40 21.28
N PHE A 280 -11.68 -3.89 20.16
CA PHE A 280 -11.36 -2.57 19.62
C PHE A 280 -12.06 -1.46 20.40
#